data_AF-A4VMI0-F1
#
_entry.id   AF-A4VMI0-F1
#
_cell.length_a   1.000
_cell.length_b   1.000
_cell.length_c   1.000
_cell.angle_alpha   90.00
_cell.angle_beta   90.00
_cell.angle_gamma   90.00
#
_symmetry.space_group_name_H-M   'P 1'
#
loop_
_entity.id
_entity.type
_entity.pdbx_description
1 polymer ?
#
loop_
_entity_poly.entity_id
_entity_poly.type
_entity_poly.pdbx_seq_one_letter_code
_entity_poly.pdbx_strand_id
1 'polypeptide(L)'
;MNDQTTAAESAEMQTQQQAMLKRLARVEGQVRGIQAMIRRGEDCEAIAQQFSAARSALDKAYRLMLTCLIEEALQDQTQDTGETLERVRSIFTKYT
;
A
#
# COMPACT_ATOMS: atom_id res chain seq x y z
N MET A 1 -24.63 24.26 10.59
CA MET A 1 -24.33 22.88 10.15
C MET A 1 -22.86 22.82 9.78
N ASN A 2 -22.04 22.00 10.45
CA ASN A 2 -20.76 21.39 10.00
C ASN A 2 -19.88 20.92 11.18
N ASP A 3 -20.45 20.16 12.12
CA ASP A 3 -19.69 19.57 13.25
C ASP A 3 -19.74 18.02 13.26
N GLN A 4 -20.41 17.42 12.27
CA GLN A 4 -20.56 15.95 12.14
C GLN A 4 -19.64 15.31 11.08
N THR A 5 -19.00 16.12 10.22
CA THR A 5 -18.16 15.61 9.11
C THR A 5 -16.76 15.16 9.58
N THR A 6 -16.19 15.82 10.59
CA THR A 6 -14.77 15.62 11.00
C THR A 6 -14.50 14.31 11.76
N ALA A 7 -15.47 13.78 12.49
CA ALA A 7 -15.31 12.55 13.28
C ALA A 7 -15.42 11.27 12.41
N ALA A 8 -16.22 11.31 11.35
CA ALA A 8 -16.40 10.18 10.45
C ALA A 8 -15.18 9.99 9.53
N GLU A 9 -14.66 11.08 8.95
CA GLU A 9 -13.47 11.07 8.08
C GLU A 9 -12.22 10.58 8.81
N SER A 10 -12.04 10.98 10.07
CA SER A 10 -10.89 10.55 10.88
C SER A 10 -10.97 9.07 11.28
N ALA A 11 -12.17 8.52 11.49
CA ALA A 11 -12.36 7.09 11.76
C ALA A 11 -12.16 6.20 10.52
N GLU A 12 -12.57 6.67 9.34
CA GLU A 12 -12.34 5.98 8.07
C GLU A 12 -10.85 5.93 7.72
N MET A 13 -10.14 7.04 7.86
CA MET A 13 -8.70 7.11 7.62
C MET A 13 -7.90 6.22 8.58
N GLN A 14 -8.27 6.16 9.86
CA GLN A 14 -7.68 5.21 10.83
C GLN A 14 -7.91 3.75 10.42
N THR A 15 -9.08 3.45 9.87
CA THR A 15 -9.42 2.10 9.39
C THR A 15 -8.57 1.72 8.18
N GLN A 16 -8.41 2.64 7.22
CA GLN A 16 -7.55 2.45 6.04
C GLN A 16 -6.08 2.26 6.44
N GLN A 17 -5.56 3.09 7.36
CA GLN A 17 -4.21 2.98 7.88
C GLN A 17 -3.97 1.62 8.55
N GLN A 18 -4.89 1.18 9.42
CA GLN A 18 -4.77 -0.11 10.09
C GLN A 18 -4.86 -1.28 9.10
N ALA A 19 -5.70 -1.15 8.06
CA ALA A 19 -5.78 -2.14 6.99
C ALA A 19 -4.49 -2.20 6.16
N MET A 20 -3.79 -1.09 5.96
CA MET A 20 -2.48 -1.05 5.30
C MET A 20 -1.42 -1.74 6.16
N LEU A 21 -1.35 -1.40 7.46
CA LEU A 21 -0.42 -2.03 8.41
C LEU A 21 -0.61 -3.55 8.46
N LYS A 22 -1.86 -4.04 8.48
CA LYS A 22 -2.16 -5.48 8.42
C LYS A 22 -1.69 -6.13 7.11
N ARG A 23 -1.67 -5.41 5.98
CA ARG A 23 -1.14 -5.94 4.71
C ARG A 23 0.37 -6.02 4.76
N LEU A 24 1.04 -4.97 5.24
CA LEU A 24 2.50 -4.96 5.38
C LEU A 24 3.01 -6.02 6.36
N ALA A 25 2.29 -6.25 7.47
CA ALA A 25 2.62 -7.33 8.42
C ALA A 25 2.56 -8.73 7.76
N ARG A 26 1.66 -8.95 6.79
CA ARG A 26 1.64 -10.20 6.02
C ARG A 26 2.84 -10.32 5.10
N VAL A 27 3.21 -9.24 4.39
CA VAL A 27 4.40 -9.22 3.53
C VAL A 27 5.66 -9.48 4.34
N GLU A 28 5.79 -8.88 5.53
CA GLU A 28 6.88 -9.13 6.47
C GLU A 28 6.93 -10.62 6.88
N GLY A 29 5.78 -11.24 7.14
CA GLY A 29 5.65 -12.67 7.37
C GLY A 29 6.14 -13.52 6.19
N GLN A 30 5.79 -13.14 4.95
CA GLN A 30 6.27 -13.81 3.75
C GLN A 30 7.79 -13.71 3.60
N VAL A 31 8.38 -12.54 3.84
CA VAL A 31 9.84 -12.34 3.79
C VAL A 31 10.55 -13.19 4.85
N ARG A 32 10.03 -13.25 6.08
CA ARG A 32 10.53 -14.18 7.11
C ARG A 32 10.42 -15.64 6.69
N GLY A 33 9.32 -16.02 6.04
CA GLY A 33 9.11 -17.36 5.49
C GLY A 33 10.18 -17.72 4.47
N ILE A 34 10.43 -16.84 3.49
CA ILE A 34 11.48 -17.00 2.47
C ILE A 34 12.85 -17.19 3.12
N GLN A 35 13.21 -16.36 4.11
CA GLN A 35 14.47 -16.51 4.84
C GLN A 35 14.59 -17.88 5.51
N ALA A 36 13.51 -18.38 6.11
CA ALA A 36 13.49 -19.69 6.74
C ALA A 36 13.64 -20.83 5.73
N MET A 37 12.98 -20.74 4.56
CA MET A 37 13.12 -21.71 3.47
C MET A 37 14.56 -21.79 2.96
N ILE A 38 15.20 -20.63 2.76
CA ILE A 38 16.62 -20.56 2.36
C ILE A 38 17.52 -21.24 3.40
N ARG A 39 17.32 -20.95 4.69
CA ARG A 39 18.10 -21.57 5.77
C ARG A 39 17.92 -23.09 5.87
N ARG A 40 16.75 -23.60 5.49
CA ARG A 40 16.44 -25.03 5.44
C ARG A 40 16.94 -25.71 4.17
N GLY A 41 17.46 -24.95 3.20
CA GLY A 41 17.91 -25.50 1.91
C GLY A 41 16.75 -26.04 1.06
N GLU A 42 15.57 -25.40 1.14
CA GLU A 42 14.43 -25.78 0.31
C GLU A 42 14.67 -25.52 -1.18
N ASP A 43 13.85 -26.14 -2.01
CA ASP A 43 13.95 -26.04 -3.46
C ASP A 43 13.83 -24.60 -3.98
N CYS A 44 14.67 -24.26 -4.96
CA CYS A 44 14.75 -22.92 -5.53
C CYS A 44 13.44 -22.48 -6.21
N GLU A 45 12.70 -23.39 -6.83
CA GLU A 45 11.41 -23.10 -7.47
C GLU A 45 10.36 -22.76 -6.41
N ALA A 46 10.32 -23.52 -5.31
CA ALA A 46 9.43 -23.22 -4.18
C ALA A 46 9.76 -21.85 -3.55
N ILE A 47 11.04 -21.52 -3.38
CA ILE A 47 11.48 -20.21 -2.88
C ILE A 47 11.08 -19.09 -3.85
N ALA A 48 11.29 -19.29 -5.16
CA ALA A 48 10.92 -18.33 -6.20
C ALA A 48 9.40 -18.06 -6.21
N GLN A 49 8.59 -19.09 -5.99
CA GLN A 49 7.15 -18.95 -5.85
C GLN A 49 6.77 -18.05 -4.67
N GLN A 50 7.43 -18.20 -3.52
CA GLN A 50 7.20 -17.33 -2.37
C GLN A 50 7.66 -15.88 -2.61
N PHE A 51 8.77 -15.67 -3.31
CA PHE A 51 9.17 -14.33 -3.76
C PHE A 51 8.11 -13.67 -4.63
N SER A 52 7.55 -14.42 -5.60
CA SER A 52 6.48 -13.93 -6.47
C SER A 52 5.23 -13.54 -5.67
N ALA A 53 4.86 -14.37 -4.68
CA ALA A 53 3.74 -14.09 -3.79
C ALA A 53 3.97 -12.84 -2.93
N ALA A 54 5.18 -12.65 -2.38
CA ALA A 54 5.54 -11.47 -1.59
C ALA A 54 5.54 -10.19 -2.44
N ARG A 55 6.11 -10.24 -3.65
CA ARG A 55 6.08 -9.12 -4.61
C ARG A 55 4.65 -8.73 -4.98
N SER A 56 3.81 -9.71 -5.28
CA SER A 56 2.40 -9.47 -5.64
C SER A 56 1.60 -8.87 -4.48
N ALA A 57 1.87 -9.30 -3.24
CA ALA A 57 1.23 -8.74 -2.05
C ALA A 57 1.68 -7.29 -1.79
N LEU A 58 2.97 -7.00 -1.99
CA LEU A 58 3.51 -5.65 -1.85
C LEU A 58 2.98 -4.70 -2.93
N ASP A 59 2.91 -5.15 -4.19
CA ASP A 59 2.34 -4.37 -5.30
C ASP A 59 0.87 -4.00 -5.03
N LYS A 60 0.08 -4.93 -4.50
CA LYS A 60 -1.30 -4.65 -4.07
C LYS A 60 -1.36 -3.60 -2.97
N ALA A 61 -0.46 -3.65 -1.98
CA ALA A 61 -0.41 -2.65 -0.92
C ALA A 61 -0.03 -1.27 -1.47
N TYR A 62 0.95 -1.22 -2.37
CA TYR A 62 1.38 0.00 -3.03
C TYR A 62 0.26 0.66 -3.85
N ARG A 63 -0.48 -0.12 -4.65
CA ARG A 63 -1.63 0.39 -5.42
C ARG A 63 -2.72 0.98 -4.54
N LEU A 64 -3.03 0.32 -3.41
CA LEU A 64 -4.01 0.84 -2.46
C LEU A 64 -3.58 2.17 -1.85
N MET A 65 -2.29 2.31 -1.51
CA MET A 65 -1.74 3.57 -1.01
C MET A 65 -1.84 4.69 -2.07
N LEU A 66 -1.57 4.37 -3.34
CA LEU A 66 -1.75 5.32 -4.44
C LEU A 66 -3.21 5.75 -4.60
N THR A 67 -4.17 4.82 -4.46
CA THR A 67 -5.59 5.16 -4.47
C THR A 67 -5.94 6.14 -3.35
N CYS A 68 -5.46 5.91 -2.13
CA CYS A 68 -5.65 6.86 -1.02
C CYS A 68 -5.08 8.25 -1.35
N LEU A 69 -3.88 8.33 -1.93
CA LEU A 69 -3.27 9.61 -2.31
C LEU A 69 -4.11 10.36 -3.37
N ILE A 70 -4.73 9.64 -4.31
CA ILE A 70 -5.62 10.22 -5.31
C ILE A 70 -6.94 10.68 -4.67
N GLU A 71 -7.49 9.91 -3.73
CA GLU A 71 -8.71 10.28 -3.02
C GLU A 71 -8.51 11.56 -2.20
N GLU A 72 -7.40 11.65 -1.44
CA GLU A 72 -7.01 12.86 -0.70
C GLU A 72 -6.88 14.08 -1.63
N ALA A 73 -6.24 13.88 -2.79
CA ALA A 73 -6.07 14.93 -3.81
C ALA A 73 -7.39 15.49 -4.36
N LEU A 74 -8.39 14.62 -4.52
CA LEU A 74 -9.69 15.00 -5.08
C LEU A 74 -10.59 15.65 -4.03
N GLN A 75 -10.37 15.38 -2.74
CA GLN A 75 -11.11 15.97 -1.63
C GLN A 75 -10.60 17.37 -1.27
N ASP A 76 -9.33 17.65 -1.53
CA ASP A 76 -8.75 18.96 -1.24
C ASP A 76 -9.10 20.00 -2.34
N GLN A 77 -10.21 20.70 -2.14
CA GLN A 77 -10.71 21.75 -3.05
C GLN A 77 -9.79 22.98 -3.18
N THR A 78 -8.68 23.02 -2.43
CA THR A 78 -7.71 24.12 -2.45
C THR A 78 -6.48 23.83 -3.31
N GLN A 79 -6.24 22.57 -3.68
CA GLN A 79 -5.11 22.19 -4.53
C GLN A 79 -5.50 22.19 -6.01
N ASP A 80 -4.61 22.69 -6.87
CA ASP A 80 -4.75 22.53 -8.31
C ASP A 80 -4.68 21.03 -8.64
N THR A 81 -5.78 20.49 -9.16
CA THR A 81 -5.90 19.08 -9.57
C THR A 81 -4.77 18.69 -10.53
N GLY A 82 -4.25 19.63 -11.33
CA GLY A 82 -3.10 19.40 -12.22
C GLY A 82 -1.80 19.06 -11.49
N GLU A 83 -1.48 19.78 -10.41
CA GLU A 83 -0.26 19.56 -9.63
C GLU A 83 -0.31 18.20 -8.90
N THR A 84 -1.47 17.84 -8.35
CA THR A 84 -1.58 16.56 -7.65
C THR A 84 -1.57 15.37 -8.61
N LEU A 85 -2.12 15.52 -9.82
CA LEU A 85 -2.01 14.50 -10.87
C LEU A 85 -0.54 14.26 -11.26
N GLU A 86 0.26 15.33 -11.39
CA GLU A 86 1.69 15.22 -11.67
C GLU A 86 2.46 14.56 -10.52
N ARG A 87 2.10 14.84 -9.26
CA ARG A 87 2.68 14.15 -8.10
C ARG A 87 2.37 12.66 -8.11
N VAL A 88 1.12 12.27 -8.34
CA VAL A 88 0.71 10.85 -8.47
C VAL A 88 1.44 10.19 -9.65
N ARG A 89 1.53 10.87 -10.81
CA ARG A 89 2.24 10.39 -11.99
C ARG A 89 3.73 10.20 -11.74
N SER A 90 4.37 11.11 -11.03
CA SER A 90 5.79 11.01 -10.64
C SER A 90 6.04 9.80 -9.75
N ILE A 91 5.16 9.56 -8.77
CA ILE A 91 5.27 8.39 -7.88
C ILE A 91 5.06 7.10 -8.70
N PHE A 92 4.03 7.06 -9.56
CA PHE A 92 3.75 5.90 -10.39
C PHE A 92 4.91 5.54 -11.33
N THR A 93 5.48 6.51 -12.04
CA THR A 93 6.56 6.29 -13.02
C THR A 93 7.91 5.95 -12.39
N LYS A 94 8.16 6.35 -11.15
CA LYS A 94 9.44 6.09 -10.47
C LYS A 94 9.55 4.67 -9.89
N TYR A 95 8.42 4.03 -9.60
CA TYR A 95 8.36 2.77 -8.86
C TYR A 95 7.57 1.66 -9.59
N THR A 96 7.21 1.86 -10.85
CA THR A 96 6.65 0.84 -11.77
C THR A 96 7.70 0.44 -12.79
#